data_AF-A0A2U3LGY0-F1
#
_entry.id   AF-A0A2U3LGY0-F1
#
_cell.length_a   1.000
_cell.length_b   1.000
_cell.length_c   1.000
_cell.angle_alpha   90.00
_cell.angle_beta   90.00
_cell.angle_gamma   90.00
#
_symmetry.space_group_name_H-M   'P 1'
#
loop_
_entity.id
_entity.type
_entity.pdbx_description
1 polymer ?
#
loop_
_entity_poly.entity_id
_entity_poly.type
_entity_poly.pdbx_seq_one_letter_code
_entity_poly.pdbx_strand_id
1 'polypeptide(L)'
;MPYSLETLAALATILGTVISVLALLQSRAWLVLTSLFFVGLAITAGFYARRERRARDAASTVIEGYSIDSLNIANLRRRLDRDLVVQEADHTARLEGEDLKITWKYSGYCRADRASAFDFSIDSAAGTSFQELDCVAYDLGHDPDMVREIRPLLVGPEGISKKISVPLLEPLKAHQSFGVLLKCTLPGCVTAGTGYYTSTLSFAQDRVRRCTVRLIFVGPAPSWMRVYDCSHHRAPVLLKSLAPSLQEPDLCEYIDVVEDARGQSARVYLFWRASI
;
A
#
# COMPACT_ATOMS: atom_id res chain seq x y z
N MET A 1 9.40 -15.63 -22.47
CA MET A 1 7.96 -15.67 -22.15
C MET A 1 7.80 -16.37 -20.80
N PRO A 2 7.49 -15.66 -19.71
CA PRO A 2 7.21 -16.31 -18.44
C PRO A 2 5.81 -16.95 -18.52
N TYR A 3 5.74 -18.28 -18.44
CA TYR A 3 4.45 -18.97 -18.30
C TYR A 3 3.83 -18.56 -16.97
N SER A 4 2.58 -18.12 -16.98
CA SER A 4 1.83 -17.81 -15.76
C SER A 4 1.68 -19.08 -14.91
N LEU A 5 1.68 -18.95 -13.58
CA LEU A 5 1.43 -20.09 -12.69
C LEU A 5 0.12 -20.83 -13.02
N GLU A 6 -0.85 -20.14 -13.63
CA GLU A 6 -2.09 -20.75 -14.13
C GLU A 6 -1.90 -21.66 -15.33
N THR A 7 -1.03 -21.28 -16.28
CA THR A 7 -0.70 -22.14 -17.42
C THR A 7 0.03 -23.40 -16.95
N LEU A 8 0.91 -23.28 -15.96
CA LEU A 8 1.58 -24.43 -15.34
C LEU A 8 0.60 -25.33 -14.58
N ALA A 9 -0.34 -24.77 -13.81
CA ALA A 9 -1.35 -25.54 -13.09
C ALA A 9 -2.32 -26.26 -14.04
N ALA A 10 -2.75 -25.59 -15.13
CA ALA A 10 -3.59 -26.20 -16.16
C ALA A 10 -2.86 -27.33 -16.88
N LEU A 11 -1.59 -27.12 -17.27
CA LEU A 11 -0.75 -28.15 -17.88
C LEU A 11 -0.54 -29.34 -16.94
N ALA A 12 -0.25 -29.10 -15.66
CA ALA A 12 -0.08 -30.15 -14.66
C ALA A 12 -1.37 -30.97 -14.46
N THR A 13 -2.53 -30.33 -14.53
CA THR A 13 -3.83 -31.01 -14.42
C THR A 13 -4.08 -31.90 -15.64
N ILE A 14 -3.81 -31.40 -16.85
CA ILE A 14 -3.97 -32.15 -18.11
C ILE A 14 -2.97 -33.31 -18.19
N LEU A 15 -1.70 -33.08 -17.87
CA LEU A 15 -0.70 -34.16 -17.83
C LEU A 15 -1.07 -35.20 -16.78
N GLY A 16 -1.52 -34.76 -15.60
CA GLY A 16 -1.95 -35.62 -14.51
C GLY A 16 -3.08 -36.56 -14.94
N THR A 17 -4.13 -36.05 -15.56
CA THR A 17 -5.24 -36.88 -16.07
C THR A 17 -4.81 -37.84 -17.18
N VAL A 18 -4.00 -37.40 -18.14
CA VAL A 18 -3.51 -38.26 -19.23
C VAL A 18 -2.64 -39.42 -18.68
N ILE A 19 -1.74 -39.12 -17.74
CA ILE A 19 -0.90 -40.14 -17.08
C ILE A 19 -1.77 -41.10 -16.25
N SER A 20 -2.81 -40.62 -15.56
CA SER A 20 -3.76 -41.47 -14.82
C SER A 20 -4.47 -42.47 -15.73
N VAL A 21 -4.95 -42.02 -16.90
CA VAL A 21 -5.65 -42.88 -17.86
C VAL A 21 -4.69 -43.93 -18.45
N LEU A 22 -3.47 -43.52 -18.81
CA LEU A 22 -2.43 -44.45 -19.30
C LEU A 22 -2.00 -45.46 -18.23
N ALA A 23 -1.94 -45.05 -16.96
CA ALA A 23 -1.61 -45.89 -15.82
C ALA A 23 -2.66 -46.97 -15.55
N LEU A 24 -3.94 -46.61 -15.64
CA LEU A 24 -5.08 -47.52 -15.54
C LEU A 24 -5.07 -48.56 -16.66
N LEU A 25 -4.76 -48.13 -17.89
CA LEU A 25 -4.64 -49.04 -19.05
C LEU A 25 -3.45 -50.01 -18.93
N GLN A 26 -2.39 -49.62 -18.23
CA GLN A 26 -1.20 -50.46 -18.03
C GLN A 26 -1.21 -51.28 -16.72
N SER A 27 -2.29 -51.23 -15.92
CA SER A 27 -2.40 -51.90 -14.61
C SER A 27 -1.25 -51.61 -13.65
N ARG A 28 -0.61 -50.44 -13.77
CA ARG A 28 0.50 -50.04 -12.91
C ARG A 28 -0.02 -49.16 -11.78
N ALA A 29 -0.41 -49.79 -10.68
CA ALA A 29 -0.98 -49.14 -9.49
C ALA A 29 -0.15 -47.95 -8.97
N TRP A 30 1.18 -48.00 -9.11
CA TRP A 30 2.06 -46.91 -8.67
C TRP A 30 1.89 -45.62 -9.49
N LEU A 31 1.58 -45.70 -10.79
CA LEU A 31 1.34 -44.54 -11.64
C LEU A 31 -0.04 -43.89 -11.36
N VAL A 32 -1.01 -44.69 -10.94
CA VAL A 32 -2.33 -44.20 -10.50
C VAL A 32 -2.16 -43.39 -9.21
N LEU A 33 -1.39 -43.90 -8.24
CA LEU A 33 -1.11 -43.21 -6.98
C LEU A 33 -0.37 -41.89 -7.18
N THR A 34 0.66 -41.85 -8.03
CA THR A 34 1.40 -40.62 -8.31
C THR A 34 0.52 -39.58 -9.02
N SER A 35 -0.28 -40.00 -10.00
CA SER A 35 -1.19 -39.08 -10.67
C SER A 35 -2.26 -38.51 -9.73
N LEU A 36 -2.85 -39.35 -8.86
CA LEU A 36 -3.86 -38.89 -7.90
C LEU A 36 -3.27 -37.88 -6.90
N PHE A 37 -2.01 -38.05 -6.51
CA PHE A 37 -1.26 -37.08 -5.70
C PHE A 37 -1.09 -35.73 -6.42
N PHE A 38 -0.69 -35.73 -7.69
CA PHE A 38 -0.57 -34.50 -8.49
C PHE A 38 -1.90 -33.80 -8.72
N VAL A 39 -2.97 -34.55 -8.97
CA VAL A 39 -4.33 -34.00 -9.09
C VAL A 39 -4.78 -33.39 -7.75
N GLY A 40 -4.51 -34.06 -6.62
CA GLY A 40 -4.78 -33.52 -5.29
C GLY A 40 -4.03 -32.21 -5.01
N LEU A 41 -2.75 -32.14 -5.38
CA LEU A 41 -1.94 -30.91 -5.30
C LEU A 41 -2.48 -29.80 -6.20
N ALA A 42 -2.88 -30.11 -7.43
CA ALA A 42 -3.45 -29.13 -8.36
C ALA A 42 -4.79 -28.57 -7.85
N ILE A 43 -5.66 -29.43 -7.30
CA ILE A 43 -6.94 -29.02 -6.71
C ILE A 43 -6.70 -28.12 -5.48
N THR A 44 -5.79 -28.50 -4.58
CA THR A 44 -5.47 -27.69 -3.38
C THR A 44 -4.85 -26.36 -3.76
N ALA A 45 -3.93 -26.32 -4.73
CA ALA A 45 -3.37 -25.08 -5.27
C ALA A 45 -4.44 -24.20 -5.92
N GLY A 46 -5.37 -24.79 -6.69
CA GLY A 46 -6.50 -24.08 -7.31
C GLY A 46 -7.48 -23.50 -6.28
N PHE A 47 -7.78 -24.25 -5.22
CA PHE A 47 -8.59 -23.75 -4.10
C PHE A 47 -7.88 -22.61 -3.35
N TYR A 48 -6.58 -22.74 -3.11
CA TYR A 48 -5.77 -21.71 -2.48
C TYR A 48 -5.78 -20.42 -3.32
N ALA A 49 -5.50 -20.53 -4.63
CA ALA A 49 -5.51 -19.40 -5.55
C ALA A 49 -6.90 -18.72 -5.65
N ARG A 50 -7.98 -19.51 -5.72
CA ARG A 50 -9.35 -18.96 -5.70
C ARG A 50 -9.68 -18.26 -4.39
N ARG A 51 -9.25 -18.81 -3.26
CA ARG A 51 -9.44 -18.20 -1.94
C ARG A 51 -8.70 -16.87 -1.85
N GLU A 52 -7.45 -16.80 -2.31
CA GLU A 52 -6.70 -15.55 -2.38
C GLU A 52 -7.36 -14.52 -3.29
N ARG A 53 -7.80 -14.92 -4.49
CA ARG A 53 -8.51 -13.99 -5.41
C ARG A 53 -9.76 -13.42 -4.80
N ARG A 54 -10.64 -14.25 -4.24
CA ARG A 54 -11.85 -13.78 -3.57
C ARG A 54 -11.54 -12.86 -2.40
N ALA A 55 -10.45 -13.11 -1.68
CA ALA A 55 -10.00 -12.23 -0.60
C ALA A 55 -9.50 -10.87 -1.14
N ARG A 56 -8.88 -10.82 -2.31
CA ARG A 56 -8.48 -9.57 -2.99
C ARG A 56 -9.67 -8.82 -3.58
N ASP A 57 -10.54 -9.51 -4.31
CA ASP A 57 -11.74 -8.92 -4.94
C ASP A 57 -12.74 -8.38 -3.92
N ALA A 58 -12.86 -9.05 -2.76
CA ALA A 58 -13.69 -8.55 -1.65
C ALA A 58 -13.04 -7.38 -0.89
N ALA A 59 -11.75 -7.11 -1.13
CA ALA A 59 -10.98 -6.10 -0.42
C ALA A 59 -10.67 -4.86 -1.28
N SER A 60 -10.77 -4.95 -2.61
CA SER A 60 -10.51 -3.81 -3.50
C SER A 60 -11.73 -2.88 -3.56
N THR A 61 -11.43 -1.58 -3.54
CA THR A 61 -12.44 -0.53 -3.66
C THR A 61 -12.51 -0.09 -5.10
N VAL A 62 -13.70 -0.05 -5.71
CA VAL A 62 -13.87 0.42 -7.10
C VAL A 62 -14.30 1.88 -7.11
N ILE A 63 -13.57 2.74 -7.82
CA ILE A 63 -13.87 4.16 -8.02
C ILE A 63 -13.90 4.45 -9.52
N GLU A 64 -15.02 4.97 -10.03
CA GLU A 64 -15.21 5.25 -11.46
C GLU A 64 -14.90 4.06 -12.39
N GLY A 65 -15.12 2.83 -11.93
CA GLY A 65 -14.82 1.61 -12.68
C GLY A 65 -13.37 1.13 -12.57
N TYR A 66 -12.51 1.82 -11.82
CA TYR A 66 -11.12 1.45 -11.57
C TYR A 66 -10.96 0.79 -10.19
N SER A 67 -10.26 -0.35 -10.15
CA SER A 67 -9.91 -1.01 -8.90
C SER A 67 -8.79 -0.26 -8.20
N ILE A 68 -9.01 0.11 -6.95
CA ILE A 68 -8.02 0.73 -6.07
C ILE A 68 -7.41 -0.39 -5.21
N ASP A 69 -6.44 -1.08 -5.78
CA ASP A 69 -5.82 -2.27 -5.17
C ASP A 69 -4.98 -1.95 -3.93
N SER A 70 -4.43 -0.73 -3.84
CA SER A 70 -3.72 -0.27 -2.63
C SER A 70 -4.68 -0.04 -1.46
N LEU A 71 -5.94 0.28 -1.74
CA LEU A 71 -6.94 0.52 -0.71
C LEU A 71 -7.58 -0.79 -0.24
N ASN A 72 -6.80 -1.60 0.47
CA ASN A 72 -7.34 -2.75 1.16
C ASN A 72 -8.15 -2.29 2.38
N ILE A 73 -9.45 -2.59 2.42
CA ILE A 73 -10.32 -2.28 3.58
C ILE A 73 -9.75 -2.86 4.89
N ALA A 74 -8.93 -3.92 4.84
CA ALA A 74 -8.21 -4.44 6.01
C ALA A 74 -7.16 -3.45 6.55
N ASN A 75 -6.53 -2.63 5.70
CA ASN A 75 -5.58 -1.60 6.12
C ASN A 75 -6.27 -0.48 6.91
N LEU A 76 -7.50 -0.12 6.52
CA LEU A 76 -8.34 0.84 7.27
C LEU A 76 -8.79 0.31 8.63
N ARG A 77 -8.83 -1.03 8.81
CA ARG A 77 -9.15 -1.65 10.12
C ARG A 77 -7.93 -1.73 11.03
N ARG A 78 -6.71 -1.62 10.50
CA ARG A 78 -5.50 -1.64 11.32
C ARG A 78 -5.51 -0.38 12.18
N ARG A 79 -5.36 -0.57 13.48
CA ARG A 79 -5.16 0.52 14.44
C ARG A 79 -3.68 0.56 14.76
N LEU A 80 -2.95 1.36 14.00
CA LEU A 80 -1.56 1.70 14.26
C LEU A 80 -1.46 2.59 15.49
N ASP A 81 -0.32 2.47 16.17
CA ASP A 81 0.17 3.33 17.23
C ASP A 81 -0.88 3.72 18.27
N ARG A 82 -1.17 2.79 19.18
CA ARG A 82 -2.03 3.06 20.36
C ARG A 82 -1.34 3.96 21.39
N ASP A 83 -0.01 4.03 21.32
CA ASP A 83 0.80 4.69 22.32
C ASP A 83 1.04 6.17 21.97
N LEU A 84 0.86 6.55 20.71
CA LEU A 84 1.09 7.89 20.18
C LEU A 84 -0.22 8.53 19.74
N VAL A 85 -0.31 9.85 19.92
CA VAL A 85 -1.42 10.67 19.43
C VAL A 85 -0.85 11.62 18.38
N VAL A 86 -1.26 11.41 17.13
CA VAL A 86 -0.88 12.22 15.97
C VAL A 86 -1.73 13.48 15.91
N GLN A 87 -1.10 14.64 15.89
CA GLN A 87 -1.77 15.92 15.71
C GLN A 87 -1.74 16.36 14.25
N GLU A 88 -0.59 16.22 13.61
CA GLU A 88 -0.41 16.64 12.20
C GLU A 88 0.15 15.50 11.38
N ALA A 89 -0.36 15.38 10.15
CA ALA A 89 0.08 14.44 9.14
C ALA A 89 0.34 15.20 7.84
N ASP A 90 1.57 15.15 7.33
CA ASP A 90 1.91 15.73 6.03
C ASP A 90 2.40 14.62 5.09
N HIS A 91 1.61 14.35 4.05
CA HIS A 91 1.93 13.35 3.03
C HIS A 91 2.30 14.05 1.73
N THR A 92 3.53 13.83 1.27
CA THR A 92 3.98 14.25 -0.05
C THR A 92 4.16 13.04 -0.95
N ALA A 93 3.58 13.09 -2.14
CA ALA A 93 3.72 12.11 -3.20
C ALA A 93 4.31 12.81 -4.42
N ARG A 94 5.56 12.51 -4.77
CA ARG A 94 6.24 13.04 -5.95
C ARG A 94 6.32 11.95 -7.02
N LEU A 95 5.58 12.15 -8.10
CA LEU A 95 5.56 11.30 -9.27
C LEU A 95 6.59 11.81 -10.27
N GLU A 96 7.58 10.98 -10.57
CA GLU A 96 8.70 11.32 -11.44
C GLU A 96 8.99 10.14 -12.37
N GLY A 97 8.59 10.29 -13.64
CA GLY A 97 8.58 9.16 -14.57
C GLY A 97 7.65 8.05 -14.07
N GLU A 98 8.17 6.81 -14.06
CA GLU A 98 7.45 5.61 -13.61
C GLU A 98 7.48 5.44 -12.08
N ASP A 99 8.24 6.28 -11.38
CA ASP A 99 8.50 6.13 -9.94
C ASP A 99 7.65 7.08 -9.10
N LEU A 100 7.31 6.63 -7.90
CA LEU A 100 6.66 7.45 -6.88
C LEU A 100 7.59 7.57 -5.67
N LYS A 101 7.99 8.79 -5.34
CA LYS A 101 8.70 9.11 -4.10
C LYS A 101 7.70 9.61 -3.08
N ILE A 102 7.54 8.91 -1.97
CA ILE A 102 6.70 9.35 -0.86
C ILE A 102 7.54 9.96 0.24
N THR A 103 7.01 11.00 0.88
CA THR A 103 7.54 11.56 2.11
C THR A 103 6.39 11.80 3.07
N TRP A 104 6.36 11.05 4.16
CA TRP A 104 5.29 11.12 5.16
C TRP A 104 5.88 11.62 6.48
N LYS A 105 5.34 12.72 6.98
CA LYS A 105 5.71 13.33 8.24
C LYS A 105 4.54 13.27 9.20
N TYR A 106 4.80 12.83 10.43
CA TYR A 106 3.82 12.87 11.50
C TYR A 106 4.40 13.59 12.71
N SER A 107 3.57 14.36 13.40
CA SER A 107 3.92 15.01 14.66
C SER A 107 2.79 14.86 15.68
N GLY A 108 3.14 14.91 16.96
CA GLY A 108 2.16 14.77 18.03
C GLY A 108 2.81 14.54 19.38
N TYR A 109 2.17 13.75 20.24
CA TYR A 109 2.70 13.42 21.57
C TYR A 109 2.47 11.95 21.97
N CYS A 110 3.30 11.45 22.87
CA CYS A 110 3.15 10.12 23.46
C CYS A 110 2.07 10.13 24.55
N ARG A 111 1.09 9.23 24.47
CA ARG A 111 0.07 9.04 25.51
C ARG A 111 0.41 7.91 26.47
N ALA A 112 1.11 6.89 26.01
CA ALA A 112 1.56 5.79 26.87
C ALA A 112 2.71 6.24 27.79
N ASP A 113 2.99 5.45 28.83
CA ASP A 113 4.14 5.66 29.72
C ASP A 113 5.46 5.67 28.95
N ARG A 114 5.53 4.84 27.91
CA ARG A 114 6.70 4.73 27.02
C ARG A 114 6.30 4.28 25.62
N ALA A 115 6.89 4.90 24.60
CA ALA A 115 6.81 4.46 23.21
C ALA A 115 8.21 4.45 22.58
N SER A 116 8.55 3.41 21.81
CA SER A 116 9.91 3.24 21.25
C SER A 116 9.97 3.22 19.73
N ALA A 117 8.83 3.26 19.05
CA ALA A 117 8.74 3.20 17.61
C ALA A 117 7.46 3.88 17.12
N PHE A 118 7.44 4.20 15.82
CA PHE A 118 6.26 4.64 15.09
C PHE A 118 6.01 3.68 13.92
N ASP A 119 4.79 3.20 13.76
CA ASP A 119 4.44 2.25 12.70
C ASP A 119 3.84 2.95 11.48
N PHE A 120 4.29 2.57 10.29
CA PHE A 120 3.71 3.00 9.01
C PHE A 120 3.14 1.80 8.25
N SER A 121 2.21 2.08 7.34
CA SER A 121 1.70 1.10 6.38
C SER A 121 1.91 1.63 4.97
N ILE A 122 2.79 1.01 4.21
CA ILE A 122 3.07 1.37 2.81
C ILE A 122 2.40 0.34 1.91
N ASP A 123 1.68 0.82 0.91
CA ASP A 123 1.11 -0.03 -0.13
C ASP A 123 1.96 0.11 -1.41
N SER A 124 2.36 -1.02 -2.00
CA SER A 124 3.17 -1.08 -3.23
C SER A 124 2.56 -2.05 -4.24
N ALA A 125 3.06 -2.02 -5.48
CA ALA A 125 2.66 -3.00 -6.49
C ALA A 125 2.90 -4.44 -6.00
N ALA A 126 2.06 -5.36 -6.48
CA ALA A 126 2.18 -6.78 -6.16
C ALA A 126 3.49 -7.33 -6.75
N GLY A 127 4.45 -7.67 -5.89
CA GLY A 127 5.74 -8.23 -6.27
C GLY A 127 6.95 -7.37 -5.89
N THR A 128 6.76 -6.08 -5.58
CA THR A 128 7.85 -5.24 -5.08
C THR A 128 8.22 -5.68 -3.66
N SER A 129 9.48 -6.08 -3.44
CA SER A 129 9.97 -6.49 -2.11
C SER A 129 10.11 -5.28 -1.18
N PHE A 130 10.22 -5.50 0.14
CA PHE A 130 10.48 -4.37 1.04
C PHE A 130 11.85 -3.74 0.80
N GLN A 131 12.86 -4.54 0.43
CA GLN A 131 14.20 -4.02 0.16
C GLN A 131 14.24 -3.09 -1.07
N GLU A 132 13.33 -3.28 -2.03
CA GLU A 132 13.22 -2.43 -3.23
C GLU A 132 12.60 -1.05 -2.96
N LEU A 133 11.93 -0.85 -1.81
CA LEU A 133 11.23 0.41 -1.53
C LEU A 133 12.15 1.57 -1.08
N ASP A 134 13.46 1.33 -1.01
CA ASP A 134 14.51 2.27 -0.54
C ASP A 134 14.00 3.24 0.55
N CYS A 135 13.59 2.67 1.66
CA CYS A 135 13.01 3.42 2.76
C CYS A 135 14.08 3.90 3.74
N VAL A 136 13.97 5.18 4.13
CA VAL A 136 14.74 5.80 5.20
C VAL A 136 13.83 6.66 6.06
N ALA A 137 14.08 6.68 7.36
CA ALA A 137 13.30 7.47 8.31
C ALA A 137 14.19 8.29 9.23
N TYR A 138 13.58 9.26 9.91
CA TYR A 138 14.23 10.18 10.84
C TYR A 138 13.31 10.46 12.03
N ASP A 139 13.90 10.49 13.22
CA ASP A 139 13.24 10.96 14.44
C ASP A 139 13.48 12.46 14.56
N LEU A 140 12.56 13.25 14.02
CA LEU A 140 12.63 14.71 14.03
C LEU A 140 12.52 15.31 15.44
N GLY A 141 12.10 14.53 16.44
CA GLY A 141 12.04 14.97 17.83
C GLY A 141 13.42 15.07 18.47
N HIS A 142 14.33 14.14 18.13
CA HIS A 142 15.69 14.07 18.68
C HIS A 142 16.78 14.42 17.67
N ASP A 143 16.48 14.40 16.37
CA ASP A 143 17.38 14.70 15.26
C ASP A 143 16.65 15.57 14.20
N PRO A 144 16.40 16.86 14.50
CA PRO A 144 15.66 17.76 13.61
C PRO A 144 16.40 18.04 12.30
N ASP A 145 17.73 17.96 12.31
CA ASP A 145 18.59 18.19 11.15
C ASP A 145 18.75 16.95 10.24
N MET A 146 18.10 15.82 10.61
CA MET A 146 18.11 14.58 9.82
C MET A 146 19.52 14.03 9.57
N VAL A 147 20.41 14.09 10.56
CA VAL A 147 21.79 13.61 10.44
C VAL A 147 21.85 12.08 10.59
N ARG A 148 20.98 11.49 11.40
CA ARG A 148 20.96 10.06 11.74
C ARG A 148 19.84 9.34 10.99
N GLU A 149 20.22 8.65 9.92
CA GLU A 149 19.30 7.78 9.21
C GLU A 149 18.83 6.60 10.07
N ILE A 150 17.53 6.34 10.05
CA ILE A 150 16.91 5.18 10.67
C ILE A 150 16.42 4.27 9.54
N ARG A 151 16.86 3.01 9.54
CA ARG A 151 16.38 2.00 8.59
C ARG A 151 15.09 1.37 9.14
N PRO A 152 13.94 1.55 8.48
CA PRO A 152 12.69 0.97 8.96
C PRO A 152 12.75 -0.56 8.91
N LEU A 153 12.04 -1.20 9.82
CA LEU A 153 11.96 -2.66 9.91
C LEU A 153 10.61 -3.12 9.37
N LEU A 154 10.59 -4.15 8.51
CA LEU A 154 9.35 -4.79 8.12
C LEU A 154 8.75 -5.55 9.31
N VAL A 155 7.52 -5.20 9.69
CA VAL A 155 6.79 -5.82 10.81
C VAL A 155 5.52 -6.44 10.27
N GLY A 156 5.63 -7.64 9.71
CA GLY A 156 4.51 -8.40 9.17
C GLY A 156 4.86 -9.14 7.87
N PRO A 157 3.85 -9.68 7.17
CA PRO A 157 4.07 -10.37 5.92
C PRO A 157 4.46 -9.41 4.79
N GLU A 158 5.30 -9.89 3.86
CA GLU A 158 5.56 -9.21 2.58
C GLU A 158 4.36 -9.37 1.65
N GLY A 159 3.43 -8.43 1.74
CA GLY A 159 2.26 -8.34 0.87
C GLY A 159 2.24 -7.06 0.04
N ILE A 160 1.08 -6.82 -0.59
CA ILE A 160 0.74 -5.53 -1.25
C ILE A 160 0.87 -4.39 -0.23
N SER A 161 0.38 -4.63 0.99
CA SER A 161 0.53 -3.73 2.11
C SER A 161 1.61 -4.21 3.06
N LYS A 162 2.65 -3.40 3.24
CA LYS A 162 3.80 -3.65 4.12
C LYS A 162 3.67 -2.77 5.34
N LYS A 163 3.52 -3.42 6.51
CA LYS A 163 3.61 -2.73 7.79
C LYS A 163 5.08 -2.60 8.15
N ILE A 164 5.55 -1.39 8.40
CA ILE A 164 6.93 -1.10 8.77
C ILE A 164 6.94 -0.37 10.11
N SER A 165 8.02 -0.54 10.86
CA SER A 165 8.23 0.12 12.14
C SER A 165 9.51 0.93 12.10
N VAL A 166 9.43 2.18 12.51
CA VAL A 166 10.56 3.09 12.62
C VAL A 166 10.93 3.21 14.10
N PRO A 167 12.03 2.59 14.56
CA PRO A 167 12.48 2.74 15.93
C PRO A 167 12.91 4.19 16.18
N LEU A 168 12.46 4.78 17.28
CA LEU A 168 12.88 6.12 17.69
C LEU A 168 14.31 6.07 18.25
N LEU A 169 15.04 7.18 18.14
CA LEU A 169 16.42 7.25 18.64
C LEU A 169 16.46 7.07 20.15
N GLU A 170 15.48 7.66 20.84
CA GLU A 170 15.23 7.45 22.25
C GLU A 170 13.74 7.17 22.49
N PRO A 171 13.40 6.26 23.43
CA PRO A 171 12.01 6.05 23.80
C PRO A 171 11.37 7.32 24.36
N LEU A 172 10.20 7.65 23.84
CA LEU A 172 9.39 8.75 24.34
C LEU A 172 8.78 8.41 25.69
N LYS A 173 8.67 9.42 26.56
CA LYS A 173 7.93 9.36 27.83
C LYS A 173 6.50 9.87 27.64
N ALA A 174 5.63 9.58 28.61
CA ALA A 174 4.29 10.16 28.66
C ALA A 174 4.30 11.68 28.44
N HIS A 175 3.41 12.13 27.55
CA HIS A 175 3.22 13.52 27.11
C HIS A 175 4.38 14.17 26.38
N GLN A 176 5.48 13.45 26.11
CA GLN A 176 6.57 13.97 25.30
C GLN A 176 6.12 14.13 23.85
N SER A 177 6.45 15.27 23.24
CA SER A 177 6.19 15.52 21.83
C SER A 177 7.08 14.65 20.94
N PHE A 178 6.60 14.29 19.76
CA PHE A 178 7.38 13.57 18.75
C PHE A 178 7.21 14.19 17.37
N GLY A 179 8.18 13.92 16.51
CA GLY A 179 8.09 14.11 15.08
C GLY A 179 8.83 12.97 14.39
N VAL A 180 8.22 12.36 13.39
CA VAL A 180 8.83 11.29 12.60
C VAL A 180 8.65 11.59 11.11
N LEU A 181 9.69 11.33 10.34
CA LEU A 181 9.69 11.46 8.88
C LEU A 181 10.04 10.10 8.27
N LEU A 182 9.29 9.70 7.27
CA LEU A 182 9.57 8.54 6.43
C LEU A 182 9.70 8.99 4.98
N LYS A 183 10.73 8.54 4.30
CA LYS A 183 10.92 8.67 2.85
C LYS A 183 11.04 7.28 2.25
N CYS A 184 10.36 7.02 1.14
CA CYS A 184 10.48 5.78 0.38
C CYS A 184 10.36 6.05 -1.12
N THR A 185 10.98 5.21 -1.93
CA THR A 185 10.85 5.21 -3.38
C THR A 185 10.11 3.94 -3.82
N LEU A 186 8.99 4.10 -4.52
CA LEU A 186 8.21 3.01 -5.07
C LEU A 186 8.49 2.94 -6.58
N PRO A 187 9.36 2.02 -7.04
CA PRO A 187 9.74 1.97 -8.44
C PRO A 187 8.62 1.42 -9.33
N GLY A 188 8.48 1.96 -10.54
CA GLY A 188 7.62 1.40 -11.58
C GLY A 188 6.12 1.32 -11.22
N CYS A 189 5.64 2.17 -10.33
CA CYS A 189 4.26 2.16 -9.85
C CYS A 189 3.36 3.21 -10.53
N VAL A 190 3.94 4.06 -11.38
CA VAL A 190 3.24 5.10 -12.11
C VAL A 190 3.20 4.75 -13.60
N THR A 191 2.02 4.81 -14.20
CA THR A 191 1.81 4.55 -15.63
C THR A 191 1.06 5.71 -16.30
N ALA A 192 1.11 5.77 -17.64
CA ALA A 192 0.26 6.66 -18.42
C ALA A 192 -1.22 6.20 -18.34
N GLY A 193 -2.14 7.16 -18.51
CA GLY A 193 -3.58 6.95 -18.40
C GLY A 193 -4.12 7.26 -17.02
N THR A 194 -5.11 6.49 -16.57
CA THR A 194 -5.74 6.67 -15.26
C THR A 194 -4.81 6.12 -14.18
N GLY A 195 -4.35 7.01 -13.29
CA GLY A 195 -3.58 6.65 -12.11
C GLY A 195 -4.30 7.08 -10.84
N TYR A 196 -3.85 6.55 -9.71
CA TYR A 196 -4.33 6.98 -8.41
C TYR A 196 -3.20 7.04 -7.39
N TYR A 197 -3.39 7.88 -6.36
CA TYR A 197 -2.59 7.86 -5.15
C TYR A 197 -3.52 7.73 -3.94
N THR A 198 -3.11 6.94 -2.95
CA THR A 198 -3.88 6.73 -1.71
C THR A 198 -3.14 7.28 -0.51
N SER A 199 -3.78 8.23 0.18
CA SER A 199 -3.33 8.75 1.46
C SER A 199 -4.19 8.13 2.56
N THR A 200 -3.61 7.27 3.39
CA THR A 200 -4.31 6.54 4.45
C THR A 200 -3.93 7.06 5.83
N LEU A 201 -4.93 7.17 6.71
CA LEU A 201 -4.76 7.36 8.14
C LEU A 201 -5.35 6.11 8.81
N SER A 202 -4.56 5.43 9.62
CA SER A 202 -4.93 4.17 10.28
C SER A 202 -4.60 4.21 11.77
N PHE A 203 -4.87 5.32 12.44
CA PHE A 203 -4.55 5.53 13.85
C PHE A 203 -5.64 5.01 14.79
N ALA A 204 -5.24 4.66 16.01
CA ALA A 204 -6.17 4.25 17.06
C ALA A 204 -7.05 5.41 17.58
N GLN A 205 -6.59 6.65 17.45
CA GLN A 205 -7.36 7.84 17.81
C GLN A 205 -8.50 8.13 16.82
N ASP A 206 -9.53 8.84 17.26
CA ASP A 206 -10.70 9.13 16.43
C ASP A 206 -10.43 10.22 15.39
N ARG A 207 -9.60 11.21 15.72
CA ARG A 207 -9.37 12.42 14.91
C ARG A 207 -7.92 12.83 14.87
N VAL A 208 -7.43 13.21 13.70
CA VAL A 208 -6.15 13.89 13.49
C VAL A 208 -6.46 15.35 13.19
N ARG A 209 -5.84 16.28 13.93
CA ARG A 209 -6.19 17.71 13.88
C ARG A 209 -6.03 18.27 12.47
N ARG A 210 -4.94 17.95 11.78
CA ARG A 210 -4.67 18.42 10.42
C ARG A 210 -3.98 17.35 9.59
N CYS A 211 -4.47 17.13 8.38
CA CYS A 211 -3.82 16.29 7.38
C CYS A 211 -3.62 17.09 6.09
N THR A 212 -2.38 17.20 5.64
CA THR A 212 -1.99 17.84 4.38
C THR A 212 -1.54 16.76 3.41
N VAL A 213 -2.12 16.72 2.22
CA VAL A 213 -1.64 15.88 1.12
C VAL A 213 -1.17 16.75 -0.02
N ARG A 214 0.05 16.51 -0.46
CA ARG A 214 0.72 17.22 -1.55
C ARG A 214 1.09 16.22 -2.64
N LEU A 215 0.53 16.39 -3.84
CA LEU A 215 0.89 15.61 -5.01
C LEU A 215 1.69 16.49 -5.96
N ILE A 216 2.90 16.04 -6.29
CA ILE A 216 3.83 16.73 -7.16
C ILE A 216 4.06 15.86 -8.39
N PHE A 217 3.75 16.38 -9.57
CA PHE A 217 4.02 15.73 -10.85
C PHE A 217 5.21 16.42 -11.48
N VAL A 218 6.27 15.66 -11.76
CA VAL A 218 7.38 16.11 -12.59
C VAL A 218 7.03 15.81 -14.04
N GLY A 219 7.10 16.82 -14.90
CA GLY A 219 6.65 16.75 -16.29
C GLY A 219 5.20 17.17 -16.48
N PRO A 220 4.48 16.58 -17.47
CA PRO A 220 3.14 17.04 -17.84
C PRO A 220 2.13 16.94 -16.69
N ALA A 221 1.40 18.03 -16.48
CA ALA A 221 0.30 18.07 -15.54
C ALA A 221 -0.79 17.04 -15.90
N PRO A 222 -1.43 16.40 -14.91
CA PRO A 222 -2.59 15.57 -15.19
C PRO A 222 -3.73 16.43 -15.74
N SER A 223 -4.50 15.88 -16.68
CA SER A 223 -5.61 16.61 -17.32
C SER A 223 -6.74 16.92 -16.34
N TRP A 224 -6.89 16.11 -15.30
CA TRP A 224 -7.82 16.32 -14.20
C TRP A 224 -7.35 15.56 -12.97
N MET A 225 -7.80 16.01 -11.79
CA MET A 225 -7.61 15.32 -10.52
C MET A 225 -8.89 15.39 -9.68
N ARG A 226 -9.33 14.24 -9.14
CA ARG A 226 -10.51 14.09 -8.30
C ARG A 226 -10.15 13.41 -6.98
N VAL A 227 -10.76 13.86 -5.90
CA VAL A 227 -10.52 13.36 -4.55
C VAL A 227 -11.75 12.64 -4.05
N TYR A 228 -11.56 11.41 -3.60
CA TYR A 228 -12.62 10.60 -2.99
C TYR A 228 -12.31 10.37 -1.52
N ASP A 229 -13.34 10.46 -0.69
CA ASP A 229 -13.31 9.90 0.66
C ASP A 229 -13.66 8.43 0.59
N CYS A 230 -12.79 7.62 1.17
CA CYS A 230 -13.05 6.21 1.39
C CYS A 230 -13.04 5.96 2.89
N SER A 231 -14.23 5.66 3.41
CA SER A 231 -14.43 5.33 4.81
C SER A 231 -14.97 3.91 4.93
N HIS A 232 -14.74 3.31 6.10
CA HIS A 232 -15.17 1.95 6.37
C HIS A 232 -16.70 1.83 6.20
N HIS A 233 -17.13 0.79 5.47
CA HIS A 233 -18.54 0.46 5.19
C HIS A 233 -19.35 1.47 4.35
N ARG A 234 -18.71 2.47 3.72
CA ARG A 234 -19.39 3.37 2.80
C ARG A 234 -18.83 3.23 1.39
N ALA A 235 -19.70 3.41 0.40
CA ALA A 235 -19.24 3.59 -0.96
C ALA A 235 -18.32 4.82 -1.03
N PRO A 236 -17.28 4.81 -1.89
CA PRO A 236 -16.44 5.98 -2.12
C PRO A 236 -17.28 7.20 -2.49
N VAL A 237 -16.99 8.34 -1.87
CA VAL A 237 -17.71 9.59 -2.11
C VAL A 237 -16.77 10.59 -2.77
N LEU A 238 -17.15 11.08 -3.96
CA LEU A 238 -16.43 12.19 -4.59
C LEU A 238 -16.56 13.42 -3.70
N LEU A 239 -15.43 13.94 -3.21
CA LEU A 239 -15.39 15.15 -2.40
C LEU A 239 -15.29 16.39 -3.28
N LYS A 240 -14.36 16.38 -4.24
CA LYS A 240 -14.02 17.55 -5.06
C LYS A 240 -13.13 17.18 -6.24
N SER A 241 -13.09 18.07 -7.22
CA SER A 241 -12.00 18.12 -8.21
C SER A 241 -10.96 19.13 -7.72
N LEU A 242 -9.68 18.76 -7.80
CA LEU A 242 -8.57 19.64 -7.40
C LEU A 242 -8.02 20.39 -8.61
N ALA A 243 -7.81 21.69 -8.42
CA ALA A 243 -7.03 22.53 -9.31
C ALA A 243 -5.56 22.54 -8.83
N PRO A 244 -4.59 22.74 -9.74
CA PRO A 244 -3.19 22.87 -9.35
C PRO A 244 -2.99 24.13 -8.51
N SER A 245 -2.24 24.01 -7.42
CA SER A 245 -1.77 25.12 -6.60
C SER A 245 -0.53 25.80 -7.20
N LEU A 246 0.28 25.04 -7.94
CA LEU A 246 1.43 25.52 -8.70
C LEU A 246 1.44 24.79 -10.05
N GLN A 247 1.70 25.52 -11.12
CA GLN A 247 1.84 24.96 -12.46
C GLN A 247 2.97 25.67 -13.21
N GLU A 248 4.06 24.95 -13.40
CA GLU A 248 5.23 25.33 -14.19
C GLU A 248 5.36 24.33 -15.37
N PRO A 249 6.20 24.62 -16.39
CA PRO A 249 6.34 23.74 -17.56
C PRO A 249 6.67 22.28 -17.22
N ASP A 250 7.52 22.06 -16.21
CA ASP A 250 8.04 20.75 -15.83
C ASP A 250 7.58 20.29 -14.44
N LEU A 251 6.68 21.04 -13.79
CA LEU A 251 6.26 20.78 -12.42
C LEU A 251 4.81 21.21 -12.19
N CYS A 252 4.00 20.31 -11.65
CA CYS A 252 2.63 20.61 -11.26
C CYS A 252 2.37 20.12 -9.83
N GLU A 253 1.84 20.98 -8.98
CA GLU A 253 1.57 20.68 -7.57
C GLU A 253 0.09 20.83 -7.23
N TYR A 254 -0.44 19.84 -6.53
CA TYR A 254 -1.78 19.84 -5.95
C TYR A 254 -1.69 19.71 -4.44
N ILE A 255 -2.43 20.54 -3.72
CA ILE A 255 -2.47 20.52 -2.26
C ILE A 255 -3.91 20.31 -1.80
N ASP A 256 -4.11 19.36 -0.90
CA ASP A 256 -5.37 19.09 -0.24
C ASP A 256 -5.16 19.12 1.27
N VAL A 257 -5.86 20.03 1.95
CA VAL A 257 -5.81 20.18 3.40
C VAL A 257 -7.12 19.71 4.00
N VAL A 258 -7.03 18.95 5.08
CA VAL A 258 -8.14 18.41 5.84
C VAL A 258 -7.95 18.79 7.30
N GLU A 259 -8.85 19.61 7.82
CA GLU A 259 -8.97 19.84 9.26
C GLU A 259 -9.85 18.75 9.87
N ASP A 260 -9.52 18.33 11.09
CA ASP A 260 -10.27 17.33 11.87
C ASP A 260 -10.52 16.01 11.09
N ALA A 261 -9.49 15.52 10.42
CA ALA A 261 -9.54 14.28 9.67
C ALA A 261 -9.85 13.09 10.60
N ARG A 262 -10.61 12.10 10.12
CA ARG A 262 -10.81 10.86 10.90
C ARG A 262 -9.51 10.08 10.99
N GLY A 263 -9.16 9.62 12.19
CA GLY A 263 -7.94 8.84 12.43
C GLY A 263 -7.92 7.50 11.68
N GLN A 264 -9.09 7.00 11.28
CA GLN A 264 -9.26 5.91 10.31
C GLN A 264 -9.99 6.44 9.07
N SER A 265 -9.23 6.77 8.03
CA SER A 265 -9.77 7.24 6.75
C SER A 265 -8.77 7.02 5.62
N ALA A 266 -9.26 7.02 4.39
CA ALA A 266 -8.41 7.12 3.23
C ALA A 266 -8.94 8.15 2.26
N ARG A 267 -8.02 8.90 1.66
CA ARG A 267 -8.29 9.72 0.50
C ARG A 267 -7.65 9.11 -0.72
N VAL A 268 -8.45 8.97 -1.77
CA VAL A 268 -7.98 8.50 -3.07
C VAL A 268 -7.97 9.70 -4.02
N TYR A 269 -6.80 9.98 -4.56
CA TYR A 269 -6.56 11.01 -5.57
C TYR A 269 -6.50 10.31 -6.91
N LEU A 270 -7.61 10.35 -7.65
CA LEU A 270 -7.71 9.79 -9.01
C LEU A 270 -7.34 10.86 -10.03
N PHE A 271 -6.52 10.52 -11.01
CA PHE A 271 -6.07 11.47 -12.02
C PHE A 271 -5.82 10.79 -13.37
N TRP A 272 -5.77 11.60 -14.43
CA TRP A 272 -5.42 11.15 -15.77
C TRP A 272 -4.14 11.82 -16.26
N ARG A 273 -3.18 11.02 -16.75
CA ARG A 273 -1.94 11.49 -17.39
C ARG A 273 -1.91 11.05 -18.84
N ALA A 274 -1.65 11.99 -19.76
CA ALA A 274 -1.49 11.65 -21.18
C ALA A 274 -0.17 10.90 -21.46
N SER A 275 0.87 11.19 -20.69
CA SER A 275 2.19 10.56 -20.78
C SER A 275 2.87 10.52 -19.41
N ILE A 276 3.94 9.72 -19.32
CA ILE A 276 4.81 9.60 -18.15
C ILE A 276 5.89 10.69 -18.17
#